data_AF-A0YQF1-F1
#
_entry.id   AF-A0YQF1-F1
#
_cell.length_a   1.000
_cell.length_b   1.000
_cell.length_c   1.000
_cell.angle_alpha   90.00
_cell.angle_beta   90.00
_cell.angle_gamma   90.00
#
_symmetry.space_group_name_H-M   'P 1'
#
loop_
_entity.id
_entity.type
_entity.pdbx_description
1 polymer ?
#
loop_
_entity_poly.entity_id
_entity_poly.type
_entity_poly.pdbx_seq_one_letter_code
_entity_poly.pdbx_strand_id
1 'polypeptide(L)'
;MKTEFKAKFLQHVAKRKKEEGFTLIELLVVIIIIGILSAIALPSFLNQANKAKESEAKQYLSAINKGQQAIYTEKSKFSDDISSLGVGIKTQTTNFEYKCVTGVGGVNCKATSTGTAIRSYLGAVYLISISESETTSRSLLCQTKEPGKDPEGIDVATVVEFGQKDPECPETMEDV
;
A
#
# COMPACT_ATOMS: atom_id res chain seq x y z
N MET A 1 26.43 10.38 -78.01
CA MET A 1 25.79 11.09 -76.87
C MET A 1 25.25 10.16 -75.76
N LYS A 2 25.69 8.89 -75.62
CA LYS A 2 25.07 7.91 -74.68
C LYS A 2 25.98 7.42 -73.53
N THR A 3 27.26 7.81 -73.53
CA THR A 3 28.28 7.25 -72.62
C THR A 3 28.33 7.94 -71.26
N GLU A 4 28.11 9.26 -71.19
CA GLU A 4 28.12 10.00 -69.91
C GLU A 4 26.96 9.62 -68.98
N PHE A 5 25.79 9.33 -69.55
CA PHE A 5 24.63 8.92 -68.78
C PHE A 5 24.84 7.54 -68.12
N LYS A 6 25.50 6.63 -68.86
CA LYS A 6 25.89 5.31 -68.36
C LYS A 6 26.89 5.43 -67.21
N ALA A 7 27.86 6.34 -67.32
CA ALA A 7 28.86 6.57 -66.30
C ALA A 7 28.26 7.16 -65.01
N LYS A 8 27.38 8.17 -65.10
CA LYS A 8 26.70 8.74 -63.93
C LYS A 8 25.73 7.75 -63.28
N PHE A 9 25.04 6.92 -64.05
CA PHE A 9 24.15 5.88 -63.52
C PHE A 9 24.92 4.80 -62.75
N LEU A 10 26.03 4.30 -63.31
CA LEU A 10 26.89 3.32 -62.64
C LEU A 10 27.55 3.90 -61.37
N GLN A 11 27.95 5.17 -61.40
CA GLN A 11 28.50 5.85 -60.22
C GLN A 11 27.44 6.04 -59.12
N HIS A 12 26.16 6.22 -59.46
CA HIS A 12 25.08 6.33 -58.47
C HIS A 12 24.71 4.99 -57.84
N VAL A 13 24.74 3.89 -58.61
CA VAL A 13 24.53 2.53 -58.09
C VAL A 13 25.71 2.09 -57.21
N ALA A 14 26.95 2.38 -57.62
CA ALA A 14 28.15 2.06 -56.84
C ALA A 14 28.29 2.89 -55.54
N LYS A 15 27.62 4.05 -55.45
CA LYS A 15 27.66 4.93 -54.26
C LYS A 15 26.53 4.67 -53.27
N ARG A 16 25.67 3.67 -53.50
CA ARG A 16 24.77 3.18 -52.45
C ARG A 16 25.64 2.51 -51.38
N LYS A 17 26.00 3.28 -50.35
CA LYS A 17 26.52 2.72 -49.11
C LYS A 17 25.57 1.59 -48.69
N LYS A 18 26.12 0.42 -48.36
CA LYS A 18 25.37 -0.64 -47.71
C LYS A 18 24.88 -0.07 -46.38
N GLU A 19 23.67 0.46 -46.35
CA GLU A 19 22.98 0.70 -45.09
C GLU A 19 22.55 -0.68 -44.61
N GLU A 20 23.29 -1.21 -43.65
CA GLU A 20 22.93 -2.42 -42.93
C GLU A 20 21.71 -2.07 -42.06
N GLY A 21 20.52 -2.31 -42.61
CA GLY A 21 19.27 -2.19 -41.87
C GLY A 21 19.09 -3.36 -40.92
N PHE A 22 18.45 -3.11 -39.77
CA PHE A 22 17.96 -4.17 -38.87
C PHE A 22 17.07 -5.12 -39.65
N THR A 23 17.31 -6.43 -39.49
CA THR A 23 16.47 -7.45 -40.11
C THR A 23 15.15 -7.56 -39.34
N LEU A 24 14.07 -7.90 -40.04
CA LEU A 24 12.77 -8.16 -39.40
C LEU A 24 12.86 -9.30 -38.38
N ILE A 25 13.74 -10.27 -38.61
CA ILE A 25 13.95 -11.40 -37.70
C ILE A 25 14.66 -10.97 -36.41
N GLU A 26 15.61 -10.04 -36.46
CA GLU A 26 16.24 -9.49 -35.26
C GLU A 26 15.24 -8.76 -34.38
N LEU A 27 14.39 -7.92 -34.97
CA LEU A 27 13.31 -7.26 -34.23
C LEU A 27 12.31 -8.27 -33.65
N LEU A 28 11.98 -9.33 -34.40
CA LEU A 28 11.08 -10.39 -33.93
C LEU A 28 11.64 -11.14 -32.73
N VAL A 29 12.92 -11.51 -32.73
CA VAL A 29 13.55 -12.19 -31.59
C VAL A 29 13.59 -11.27 -30.37
N VAL A 30 13.89 -9.98 -30.55
CA VAL A 30 13.93 -9.01 -29.44
C VAL A 30 12.55 -8.87 -28.78
N ILE A 31 11.47 -8.73 -29.56
CA ILE A 31 10.11 -8.61 -28.98
C ILE A 31 9.69 -9.89 -28.24
N ILE A 32 10.14 -11.06 -28.70
CA ILE A 32 9.89 -12.33 -28.01
C ILE A 32 10.60 -12.35 -26.66
N ILE A 33 11.88 -11.96 -26.61
CA ILE A 33 12.66 -11.95 -25.37
C ILE A 33 12.06 -10.97 -24.35
N ILE A 34 11.75 -9.72 -24.75
CA ILE A 34 11.12 -8.75 -23.84
C ILE A 34 9.72 -9.19 -23.40
N GLY A 35 8.98 -9.92 -24.26
CA GLY A 35 7.69 -10.48 -23.94
C GLY A 35 7.76 -11.52 -22.82
N ILE A 36 8.72 -12.45 -22.92
CA ILE A 36 8.95 -13.49 -21.89
C ILE A 36 9.37 -12.84 -20.57
N LEU A 37 10.32 -11.89 -20.61
CA LEU A 37 10.78 -11.20 -19.40
C LEU A 37 9.65 -10.41 -18.73
N SER A 38 8.84 -9.71 -19.52
CA SER A 38 7.72 -8.91 -19.02
C SER A 38 6.65 -9.79 -18.37
N ALA A 39 6.35 -10.96 -18.93
CA ALA A 39 5.36 -11.88 -18.37
C ALA A 39 5.71 -12.35 -16.96
N ILE A 40 6.99 -12.55 -16.65
CA ILE A 40 7.47 -12.97 -15.32
C ILE A 40 7.61 -11.75 -14.38
N ALA A 41 8.13 -10.63 -14.89
CA ALA A 41 8.45 -9.47 -14.07
C ALA A 41 7.22 -8.65 -13.65
N LEU A 42 6.23 -8.51 -14.54
CA LEU A 42 5.06 -7.66 -14.31
C LEU A 42 4.24 -8.02 -13.07
N PRO A 43 3.85 -9.30 -12.81
CA PRO A 43 3.08 -9.63 -11.60
C PRO A 43 3.86 -9.33 -10.31
N SER A 44 5.18 -9.56 -10.31
CA SER A 44 6.05 -9.22 -9.18
C SER A 44 6.13 -7.71 -8.95
N PHE A 45 6.25 -6.93 -10.03
CA PHE A 45 6.27 -5.47 -9.96
C PHE A 45 4.97 -4.90 -9.41
N LEU A 46 3.81 -5.40 -9.88
CA LEU A 46 2.51 -4.98 -9.38
C LEU A 46 2.32 -5.32 -7.90
N ASN A 47 2.77 -6.49 -7.45
CA ASN A 47 2.73 -6.87 -6.04
C ASN A 47 3.61 -5.96 -5.17
N GLN A 48 4.81 -5.59 -5.65
CA GLN A 48 5.68 -4.65 -4.94
C GLN A 48 5.07 -3.25 -4.86
N ALA A 49 4.44 -2.77 -5.94
CA ALA A 49 3.71 -1.51 -5.94
C ALA A 49 2.55 -1.53 -4.93
N ASN A 50 1.84 -2.65 -4.83
CA ASN A 50 0.77 -2.85 -3.84
C ASN A 50 1.32 -2.84 -2.41
N LYS A 51 2.42 -3.55 -2.12
CA LYS A 51 3.09 -3.51 -0.81
C LYS A 51 3.58 -2.12 -0.43
N ALA A 52 4.07 -1.34 -1.40
CA ALA A 52 4.48 0.04 -1.17
C ALA A 52 3.28 0.90 -0.74
N LYS A 53 2.13 0.75 -1.41
CA LYS A 53 0.88 1.40 -1.00
C LYS A 53 0.44 0.96 0.40
N GLU A 54 0.47 -0.34 0.68
CA GLU A 54 0.10 -0.86 2.01
C GLU A 54 1.01 -0.37 3.14
N SER A 55 2.28 -0.05 2.84
CA SER A 55 3.19 0.52 3.84
C SER A 55 2.73 1.89 4.35
N GLU A 56 1.99 2.66 3.53
CA GLU A 56 1.34 3.91 3.92
C GLU A 56 0.38 3.69 5.09
N ALA A 57 -0.53 2.71 4.96
CA ALA A 57 -1.49 2.37 6.01
C ALA A 57 -0.80 1.93 7.30
N LYS A 58 0.21 1.06 7.21
CA LYS A 58 0.98 0.61 8.38
C LYS A 58 1.63 1.77 9.12
N GLN A 59 2.29 2.67 8.38
CA GLN A 59 2.95 3.84 8.96
C GLN A 59 1.95 4.81 9.59
N TYR A 60 0.85 5.09 8.89
CA TYR A 60 -0.15 6.05 9.34
C TYR A 60 -0.89 5.54 10.57
N LEU A 61 -1.34 4.28 10.57
CA LEU A 61 -1.98 3.68 11.75
C LEU A 61 -1.01 3.58 12.93
N SER A 62 0.27 3.28 12.69
CA SER A 62 1.28 3.29 13.77
C SER A 62 1.46 4.69 14.37
N ALA A 63 1.47 5.73 13.54
CA ALA A 63 1.56 7.12 13.99
C ALA A 63 0.28 7.55 14.72
N ILE A 64 -0.90 7.19 14.21
CA ILE A 64 -2.19 7.40 14.87
C ILE A 64 -2.20 6.72 16.24
N ASN A 65 -1.80 5.45 16.34
CA ASN A 65 -1.74 4.72 17.61
C ASN A 65 -0.82 5.42 18.64
N LYS A 66 0.33 5.96 18.20
CA LYS A 66 1.21 6.75 19.07
C LYS A 66 0.54 8.07 19.50
N GLY A 67 -0.12 8.76 18.57
CA GLY A 67 -0.85 9.99 18.86
C GLY A 67 -2.00 9.76 19.86
N GLN A 68 -2.73 8.65 19.71
CA GLN A 68 -3.80 8.26 20.63
C GLN A 68 -3.27 8.00 22.05
N GLN A 69 -2.13 7.30 22.16
CA GLN A 69 -1.47 7.09 23.45
C GLN A 69 -1.04 8.41 24.09
N ALA A 70 -0.44 9.32 23.30
CA ALA A 70 -0.04 10.63 23.78
C ALA A 70 -1.22 11.47 24.29
N ILE A 71 -2.31 11.57 23.50
CA ILE A 71 -3.52 12.28 23.94
C ILE A 71 -4.12 11.63 25.19
N TYR A 72 -4.12 10.29 25.27
CA TYR A 72 -4.62 9.62 26.46
C TYR A 72 -3.78 9.95 27.70
N THR A 73 -2.45 10.02 27.58
CA THR A 73 -1.58 10.46 28.68
C THR A 73 -1.86 11.90 29.10
N GLU A 74 -2.19 12.79 28.17
CA GLU A 74 -2.44 14.21 28.46
C GLU A 74 -3.85 14.51 28.99
N LYS A 75 -4.86 13.85 28.42
CA LYS A 75 -6.29 14.18 28.61
C LYS A 75 -7.13 13.05 29.19
N SER A 76 -6.52 11.88 29.40
CA SER A 76 -7.19 10.64 29.88
C SER A 76 -8.40 10.25 29.04
N LYS A 77 -8.39 10.60 27.75
CA LYS A 77 -9.47 10.33 26.80
C LYS A 77 -8.87 10.07 25.41
N PHE A 78 -9.42 9.12 24.67
CA PHE A 78 -9.09 8.92 23.26
C PHE A 78 -9.84 9.92 22.36
N SER A 79 -9.32 10.15 21.15
CA SER A 79 -9.98 10.99 20.14
C SER A 79 -10.45 10.16 18.96
N ASP A 80 -11.65 10.42 18.46
CA ASP A 80 -12.16 9.88 17.20
C ASP A 80 -11.72 10.75 15.99
N ASP A 81 -11.33 12.00 16.26
CA ASP A 81 -10.80 12.91 15.26
C ASP A 81 -9.28 12.74 15.10
N ILE A 82 -8.86 12.24 13.93
CA ILE A 82 -7.44 12.08 13.57
C ILE A 82 -6.73 13.43 13.51
N SER A 83 -7.43 14.51 13.15
CA SER A 83 -6.82 15.83 13.02
C SER A 83 -6.40 16.40 14.37
N SER A 84 -7.09 16.03 15.45
CA SER A 84 -6.74 16.46 16.81
C SER A 84 -5.46 15.80 17.34
N LEU A 85 -4.99 14.72 16.71
CA LEU A 85 -3.79 13.98 17.11
C LEU A 85 -2.49 14.75 16.82
N GLY A 86 -2.53 15.77 15.96
CA GLY A 86 -1.33 16.55 15.60
C GLY A 86 -0.28 15.77 14.80
N VAL A 87 -0.63 14.58 14.28
CA VAL A 87 0.29 13.69 13.54
C VAL A 87 0.41 14.03 12.05
N GLY A 88 -0.34 15.03 11.56
CA GLY A 88 -0.28 15.49 10.17
C GLY A 88 -0.84 14.51 9.12
N ILE A 89 -1.67 13.55 9.54
CA ILE A 89 -2.27 12.55 8.66
C ILE A 89 -3.63 13.03 8.14
N LYS A 90 -3.83 12.89 6.83
CA LYS A 90 -5.13 13.15 6.20
C LYS A 90 -6.07 11.97 6.41
N THR A 91 -7.36 12.25 6.61
CA THR A 91 -8.41 11.22 6.74
C THR A 91 -8.69 10.48 5.44
N GLN A 92 -8.27 11.01 4.30
CA GLN A 92 -8.37 10.34 3.01
C GLN A 92 -7.11 10.60 2.20
N THR A 93 -6.55 9.51 1.65
CA THR A 93 -5.45 9.53 0.69
C THR A 93 -5.91 8.87 -0.60
N THR A 94 -5.01 8.75 -1.58
CA THR A 94 -5.34 8.08 -2.85
C THR A 94 -5.64 6.59 -2.68
N ASN A 95 -5.06 5.96 -1.65
CA ASN A 95 -5.13 4.50 -1.46
C ASN A 95 -6.05 4.09 -0.30
N PHE A 96 -6.22 4.96 0.71
CA PHE A 96 -6.91 4.63 1.96
C PHE A 96 -7.83 5.74 2.46
N GLU A 97 -8.91 5.33 3.13
CA GLU A 97 -9.73 6.18 3.98
C GLU A 97 -9.52 5.77 5.44
N TYR A 98 -9.19 6.74 6.29
CA TYR A 98 -8.91 6.56 7.70
C TYR A 98 -10.09 7.03 8.55
N LYS A 99 -10.58 6.15 9.43
CA LYS A 99 -11.64 6.47 10.39
C LYS A 99 -11.27 5.92 11.75
N CYS A 100 -11.32 6.76 12.77
CA CYS A 100 -11.14 6.35 14.16
C CYS A 100 -12.47 6.39 14.90
N VAL A 101 -12.61 5.48 15.84
CA VAL A 101 -13.79 5.36 16.67
C VAL A 101 -13.34 5.02 18.08
N THR A 102 -13.77 5.84 19.02
CA THR A 102 -13.44 5.68 20.44
C THR A 102 -14.50 4.84 21.14
N GLY A 103 -14.05 3.97 22.03
CA GLY A 103 -14.90 3.32 23.02
C GLY A 103 -14.47 3.67 24.44
N VAL A 104 -15.08 2.99 25.41
CA VAL A 104 -14.59 3.04 26.79
C VAL A 104 -13.16 2.50 26.75
N GLY A 105 -12.22 3.39 27.08
CA GLY A 105 -10.75 3.35 26.97
C GLY A 105 -10.09 2.35 25.99
N GLY A 106 -10.63 2.33 24.81
CA GLY A 106 -9.90 1.96 23.64
C GLY A 106 -10.29 2.87 22.49
N VAL A 107 -9.51 2.82 21.43
CA VAL A 107 -9.82 3.44 20.15
C VAL A 107 -9.40 2.50 19.04
N ASN A 108 -10.29 2.32 18.09
CA ASN A 108 -10.07 1.54 16.88
C ASN A 108 -10.01 2.50 15.70
N CYS A 109 -8.95 2.40 14.91
CA CYS A 109 -8.73 3.19 13.72
C CYS A 109 -8.58 2.26 12.53
N LYS A 110 -9.48 2.34 11.57
CA LYS A 110 -9.40 1.57 10.32
C LYS A 110 -8.80 2.41 9.21
N ALA A 111 -7.99 1.76 8.38
CA ALA A 111 -7.56 2.23 7.07
C ALA A 111 -8.23 1.32 6.03
N THR A 112 -9.36 1.77 5.51
CA THR A 112 -10.14 1.08 4.47
C THR A 112 -9.50 1.35 3.14
N SER A 113 -9.16 0.30 2.39
CA SER A 113 -8.62 0.47 1.05
C SER A 113 -9.67 1.02 0.08
N THR A 114 -9.28 1.97 -0.77
CA THR A 114 -10.11 2.44 -1.90
C THR A 114 -10.02 1.51 -3.14
N GLY A 115 -9.10 0.54 -3.15
CA GLY A 115 -8.84 -0.33 -4.31
C GLY A 115 -8.93 -1.82 -3.97
N THR A 116 -9.21 -2.65 -4.97
CA THR A 116 -9.39 -4.11 -4.77
C THR A 116 -8.08 -4.90 -4.69
N ALA A 117 -6.95 -4.27 -4.98
CA ALA A 117 -5.66 -4.94 -5.13
C ALA A 117 -4.76 -4.87 -3.88
N ILE A 118 -5.18 -4.13 -2.85
CA ILE A 118 -4.43 -3.93 -1.60
C ILE A 118 -5.30 -4.30 -0.39
N ARG A 119 -4.67 -4.68 0.70
CA ARG A 119 -5.32 -5.04 1.96
C ARG A 119 -5.75 -3.82 2.75
N SER A 120 -6.80 -3.98 3.55
CA SER A 120 -7.22 -2.99 4.54
C SER A 120 -6.55 -3.28 5.88
N TYR A 121 -6.40 -2.24 6.70
CA TYR A 121 -5.68 -2.32 7.97
C TYR A 121 -6.51 -1.76 9.12
N LEU A 122 -6.22 -2.24 10.33
CA LEU A 122 -6.80 -1.77 11.58
C LEU A 122 -5.66 -1.50 12.57
N GLY A 123 -5.64 -0.32 13.17
CA GLY A 123 -4.87 -0.01 14.37
C GLY A 123 -5.81 0.10 15.56
N ALA A 124 -5.49 -0.55 16.67
CA ALA A 124 -6.21 -0.39 17.92
C ALA A 124 -5.26 0.07 19.03
N VAL A 125 -5.75 0.91 19.93
CA VAL A 125 -5.09 1.24 21.19
C VAL A 125 -6.08 1.00 22.31
N TYR A 126 -5.65 0.31 23.35
CA TYR A 126 -6.49 -0.10 24.46
C TYR A 126 -5.68 -0.06 25.75
N LEU A 127 -6.41 0.08 26.84
CA LEU A 127 -5.84 0.11 28.18
C LEU A 127 -5.90 -1.27 28.79
N ILE A 128 -4.78 -1.70 29.36
CA ILE A 128 -4.68 -2.93 30.15
C ILE A 128 -4.32 -2.59 31.59
N SER A 129 -4.95 -3.27 32.54
CA SER A 129 -4.54 -3.23 33.94
C SER A 129 -3.39 -4.20 34.15
N ILE A 130 -2.21 -3.69 34.49
CA ILE A 130 -1.03 -4.49 34.86
C ILE A 130 -1.02 -4.84 36.36
N SER A 131 -1.78 -4.10 37.17
CA SER A 131 -2.08 -4.39 38.57
C SER A 131 -3.41 -3.73 38.98
N GLU A 132 -3.87 -3.90 40.23
CA GLU A 132 -5.13 -3.32 40.74
C GLU A 132 -5.21 -1.79 40.65
N SER A 133 -4.10 -1.09 40.37
CA SER A 133 -4.07 0.38 40.32
C SER A 133 -3.21 0.95 39.19
N GLU A 134 -2.56 0.11 38.38
CA GLU A 134 -1.74 0.57 37.26
C GLU A 134 -2.35 0.13 35.94
N THR A 135 -2.61 1.11 35.09
CA THR A 135 -3.12 0.92 33.73
C THR A 135 -2.05 1.35 32.74
N THR A 136 -1.76 0.52 31.74
CA THR A 136 -0.86 0.85 30.64
C THR A 136 -1.58 0.72 29.30
N SER A 137 -1.19 1.51 28.31
CA SER A 137 -1.73 1.41 26.96
C SER A 137 -0.92 0.42 26.13
N ARG A 138 -1.60 -0.45 25.40
CA ARG A 138 -0.99 -1.27 24.34
C ARG A 138 -1.66 -0.97 23.01
N SER A 139 -0.91 -1.22 21.93
CA SER A 139 -1.39 -1.04 20.57
C SER A 139 -1.33 -2.34 19.79
N LEU A 140 -2.32 -2.56 18.93
CA LEU A 140 -2.42 -3.69 18.01
C LEU A 140 -2.53 -3.18 16.57
N LEU A 141 -1.95 -3.91 15.63
CA LEU A 141 -2.07 -3.62 14.21
C LEU A 141 -2.45 -4.91 13.47
N CYS A 142 -3.58 -4.87 12.77
CA CYS A 142 -4.14 -6.00 12.02
C CYS A 142 -4.26 -5.67 10.54
N GLN A 143 -4.21 -6.68 9.69
CA GLN A 143 -4.48 -6.59 8.25
C GLN A 143 -5.53 -7.60 7.81
N THR A 144 -6.27 -7.30 6.75
CA THR A 144 -7.18 -8.30 6.15
C THR A 144 -6.36 -9.43 5.51
N LYS A 145 -6.84 -10.67 5.66
CA LYS A 145 -6.19 -11.84 5.04
C LYS A 145 -6.15 -11.73 3.51
N GLU A 146 -7.21 -11.16 2.94
CA GLU A 146 -7.39 -10.98 1.50
C GLU A 146 -7.45 -9.49 1.10
N PRO A 147 -6.82 -9.10 -0.03
CA PRO A 147 -6.92 -7.75 -0.60
C PRO A 147 -8.35 -7.42 -1.05
N GLY A 148 -8.69 -6.13 -1.06
CA GLY A 148 -9.98 -5.64 -1.59
C GLY A 148 -11.20 -6.00 -0.75
N LYS A 149 -11.02 -6.72 0.36
CA LYS A 149 -12.04 -6.84 1.39
C LYS A 149 -11.96 -5.63 2.30
N ASP A 150 -13.10 -4.98 2.47
CA ASP A 150 -13.28 -4.11 3.62
C ASP A 150 -13.16 -4.95 4.89
N PRO A 151 -12.68 -4.38 6.00
CA PRO A 151 -12.68 -5.07 7.28
C PRO A 151 -14.15 -5.23 7.74
N GLU A 152 -14.83 -6.28 7.26
CA GLU A 152 -16.12 -6.72 7.78
C GLU A 152 -15.92 -7.15 9.24
N GLY A 153 -16.67 -6.51 10.16
CA GLY A 153 -16.68 -6.86 11.58
C GLY A 153 -16.03 -5.86 12.54
N ILE A 154 -15.60 -4.68 12.08
CA ILE A 154 -15.08 -3.62 12.98
C ILE A 154 -15.84 -2.33 12.74
N ASP A 155 -17.15 -2.41 12.95
CA ASP A 155 -17.91 -1.24 13.37
C ASP A 155 -17.55 -0.92 14.82
N VAL A 156 -17.69 0.36 15.15
CA VAL A 156 -17.75 1.04 16.46
C VAL A 156 -18.07 0.18 17.70
N ALA A 157 -18.74 -0.96 17.56
CA ALA A 157 -19.21 -1.84 18.61
C ALA A 157 -18.24 -2.97 19.02
N THR A 158 -17.24 -3.34 18.22
CA THR A 158 -16.15 -4.25 18.63
C THR A 158 -14.98 -3.47 19.21
N VAL A 159 -15.28 -2.46 20.03
CA VAL A 159 -14.30 -1.96 21.01
C VAL A 159 -13.96 -3.17 21.86
N VAL A 160 -12.70 -3.59 21.83
CA VAL A 160 -12.18 -4.60 22.74
C VAL A 160 -12.60 -4.18 24.15
N GLU A 161 -13.43 -5.01 24.81
CA GLU A 161 -13.98 -4.66 26.10
C GLU A 161 -12.86 -4.37 27.12
N PHE A 162 -13.15 -3.41 28.00
CA PHE A 162 -12.28 -3.04 29.12
C PHE A 162 -11.84 -4.26 29.93
N GLY A 163 -10.53 -4.43 30.11
CA GLY A 163 -9.99 -5.36 31.09
C GLY A 163 -9.92 -6.82 30.66
N GLN A 164 -10.07 -7.15 29.37
CA GLN A 164 -9.74 -8.47 28.86
C GLN A 164 -8.24 -8.63 28.53
N LYS A 165 -7.78 -9.88 28.66
CA LYS A 165 -6.50 -10.44 28.19
C LYS A 165 -6.16 -9.91 26.79
N ASP A 166 -4.88 -9.63 26.57
CA ASP A 166 -4.29 -9.06 25.35
C ASP A 166 -5.17 -9.20 24.09
N PRO A 167 -5.60 -8.11 23.46
CA PRO A 167 -6.45 -8.18 22.30
C PRO A 167 -5.74 -8.77 21.10
N GLU A 168 -6.52 -9.61 20.44
CA GLU A 168 -6.16 -10.32 19.24
C GLU A 168 -6.94 -9.72 18.07
N CYS A 169 -6.38 -9.83 16.88
CA CYS A 169 -7.08 -9.43 15.67
C CYS A 169 -8.35 -10.29 15.47
N PRO A 170 -9.44 -9.72 14.92
CA PRO A 170 -10.63 -10.50 14.57
C PRO A 170 -10.29 -11.64 13.61
N GLU A 171 -11.10 -12.71 13.58
CA GLU A 171 -10.83 -13.89 12.74
C GLU A 171 -10.74 -13.59 11.23
N THR A 172 -11.35 -12.49 10.78
CA THR A 172 -11.30 -12.00 9.39
C THR A 172 -9.97 -11.31 9.05
N MET A 173 -9.15 -11.04 10.06
CA MET A 173 -7.87 -10.34 9.99
C MET A 173 -6.74 -11.19 10.60
N GLU A 174 -5.51 -10.72 10.43
CA GLU A 174 -4.30 -11.33 10.98
C GLU A 174 -3.36 -10.22 11.49
N ASP A 175 -2.47 -10.57 12.44
CA ASP A 175 -1.45 -9.67 12.95
C ASP A 175 -0.45 -9.26 11.84
N VAL A 176 0.02 -8.01 11.92
CA VAL A 176 0.92 -7.39 10.93
C VAL A 176 2.40 -7.58 11.22
#